data_AF-A0A6G1JUR5-F1
#
_entry.id   AF-A0A6G1JUR5-F1
#
_cell.length_a   1.000
_cell.length_b   1.000
_cell.length_c   1.000
_cell.angle_alpha   90.00
_cell.angle_beta   90.00
_cell.angle_gamma   90.00
#
_symmetry.space_group_name_H-M   'P 1'
#
loop_
_entity.id
_entity.type
_entity.pdbx_description
1 polymer ?
#
loop_
_entity_poly.entity_id
_entity_poly.type
_entity_poly.pdbx_seq_one_letter_code
_entity_poly.pdbx_strand_id
1 'polypeptide(L)'
;MEDNTVQLVPGRSVGFITLGSSLHEVLTTIKAEVKTYPRFQLYHDDTQPICTPIQVVLPDNGLRLQFDGPDQRLRLIEVLDFSKAKLVYKDVEVYRPAEAQGGIFLGPSGPKFRHIYDKLLGPTYGGEYIPAKDDHINAKGIYNLSYPGIAFNFPVQHSAYSPKKDFISLLSSSATGPATSMAVFSGDSWQKARGTLFTASPPNPRSASLSGKSKEGGPDEIELVRIHGEGRIELIRRTSPPFWIILSETTPQDLIMELGAPDSIYRKNDHRLSIHKDGRTSDVSDNSAIGLTNDDNIDSDHGSVIGTEDEDEWEDDDEAATEAQEREIAAAEHFYNYYHHGFDILISQPTQISPPSPTSEIQATELHEEGELSAQPLNHLTATKIIFHGNIPGSYQFNRHRRSRWTLDHVPSEIYRDAISSEMLFGDISGRLREVFKSYYQNEEEERLQQRGMALNRGWGDSPGSSCELLGGWEDGSGKKSKFVNAGSGIVEGDGNVGHVELFGFPGLIFEVLKNGAVSALTVY
;
A
#
# COMPACT_ATOMS: atom_id res chain seq x y z
N MET A 1 3.37 27.49 -25.91
CA MET A 1 3.74 26.22 -25.25
C MET A 1 4.71 26.64 -24.16
N GLU A 2 4.29 26.61 -22.90
CA GLU A 2 5.20 26.91 -21.80
C GLU A 2 6.30 25.83 -21.81
N ASP A 3 7.55 26.26 -21.97
CA ASP A 3 8.70 25.39 -21.85
C ASP A 3 8.83 25.01 -20.37
N ASN A 4 8.19 23.89 -19.98
CA ASN A 4 8.23 23.39 -18.61
C ASN A 4 9.64 22.86 -18.29
N THR A 5 10.52 23.76 -17.87
CA THR A 5 11.81 23.40 -17.28
C THR A 5 11.61 22.84 -15.88
N VAL A 6 12.40 21.84 -15.50
CA VAL A 6 12.30 21.17 -14.20
C VAL A 6 13.47 21.57 -13.30
N GLN A 7 13.17 22.05 -12.11
CA GLN A 7 14.21 22.49 -11.16
C GLN A 7 14.98 21.30 -10.59
N LEU A 8 16.31 21.34 -10.68
CA LEU A 8 17.21 20.37 -10.09
C LEU A 8 17.72 20.90 -8.74
N VAL A 9 17.65 20.07 -7.70
CA VAL A 9 18.27 20.35 -6.39
C VAL A 9 19.17 19.16 -6.03
N PRO A 10 20.51 19.28 -6.16
CA PRO A 10 21.45 18.24 -5.80
C PRO A 10 21.22 17.72 -4.38
N GLY A 11 21.27 16.40 -4.20
CA GLY A 11 21.02 15.76 -2.91
C GLY A 11 19.58 15.72 -2.45
N ARG A 12 18.64 16.27 -3.24
CA ARG A 12 17.25 16.44 -2.78
C ARG A 12 16.19 16.07 -3.81
N SER A 13 16.12 16.71 -4.97
CA SER A 13 14.97 16.54 -5.87
C SER A 13 15.21 16.90 -7.33
N VAL A 14 14.29 16.42 -8.17
CA VAL A 14 14.10 16.84 -9.57
C VAL A 14 12.62 17.21 -9.72
N GLY A 15 12.30 18.49 -9.76
CA GLY A 15 10.92 18.98 -9.69
C GLY A 15 10.28 18.59 -8.35
N PHE A 16 9.05 18.05 -8.40
CA PHE A 16 8.37 17.53 -7.20
C PHE A 16 8.97 16.20 -6.70
N ILE A 17 9.68 15.46 -7.57
CA ILE A 17 10.22 14.14 -7.27
C ILE A 17 11.37 14.30 -6.28
N THR A 18 11.10 14.01 -5.00
CA THR A 18 12.00 14.30 -3.88
C THR A 18 12.53 13.01 -3.27
N LEU A 19 13.84 12.95 -3.03
CA LEU A 19 14.49 11.83 -2.34
C LEU A 19 13.89 11.64 -0.95
N GLY A 20 13.49 10.41 -0.66
CA GLY A 20 12.72 10.06 0.52
C GLY A 20 11.20 10.08 0.31
N SER A 21 10.63 10.60 -0.77
CA SER A 21 9.18 10.45 -1.00
C SER A 21 8.80 8.97 -1.15
N SER A 22 7.59 8.63 -0.70
CA SER A 22 7.07 7.26 -0.87
C SER A 22 6.70 6.97 -2.33
N LEU A 23 6.76 5.70 -2.72
CA LEU A 23 6.31 5.24 -4.03
C LEU A 23 4.85 5.63 -4.30
N HIS A 24 4.00 5.53 -3.28
CA HIS A 24 2.59 5.90 -3.34
C HIS A 24 2.40 7.39 -3.67
N GLU A 25 3.09 8.29 -2.98
CA GLU A 25 3.01 9.73 -3.24
C GLU A 25 3.46 10.03 -4.68
N VAL A 26 4.64 9.53 -5.08
CA VAL A 26 5.22 9.81 -6.40
C VAL A 26 4.33 9.29 -7.53
N LEU A 27 3.84 8.05 -7.44
CA LEU A 27 2.95 7.48 -8.45
C LEU A 27 1.58 8.18 -8.47
N THR A 28 1.06 8.60 -7.33
CA THR A 28 -0.20 9.36 -7.26
C THR A 28 -0.07 10.70 -7.99
N THR A 29 1.02 11.44 -7.77
CA THR A 29 1.28 12.69 -8.51
C THR A 29 1.50 12.45 -10.01
N ILE A 30 2.28 11.43 -10.38
CA ILE A 30 2.49 11.05 -11.80
C ILE A 30 1.16 10.74 -12.49
N LYS A 31 0.27 9.97 -11.84
CA LYS A 31 -1.05 9.61 -12.37
C LYS A 31 -1.99 10.82 -12.47
N ALA A 32 -1.86 11.80 -11.57
CA ALA A 32 -2.65 13.03 -11.64
C ALA A 32 -2.19 13.96 -12.77
N GLU A 33 -0.88 13.96 -13.08
CA GLU A 33 -0.27 14.83 -14.09
C GLU A 33 -0.05 14.14 -15.44
N VAL A 34 -1.10 13.51 -15.99
CA VAL A 34 -1.05 12.71 -17.24
C VAL A 34 -0.45 13.48 -18.43
N LYS A 35 -0.62 14.81 -18.49
CA LYS A 35 -0.04 15.64 -19.56
C LYS A 35 1.49 15.72 -19.48
N THR A 36 2.03 15.78 -18.26
CA THR A 36 3.47 15.87 -18.00
C THR A 36 4.14 14.50 -18.02
N TYR A 37 3.41 13.47 -17.56
CA TYR A 37 3.86 12.09 -17.46
C TYR A 37 2.88 11.16 -18.17
N PRO A 38 2.90 11.12 -19.51
CA PRO A 38 1.92 10.35 -20.29
C PRO A 38 2.03 8.85 -20.08
N ARG A 39 3.22 8.36 -19.70
CA ARG A 39 3.49 6.94 -19.51
C ARG A 39 4.60 6.73 -18.49
N PHE A 40 4.42 5.70 -17.67
CA PHE A 40 5.47 5.16 -16.81
C PHE A 40 5.54 3.64 -16.97
N GLN A 41 6.68 3.06 -16.63
CA GLN A 41 6.88 1.61 -16.56
C GLN A 41 7.34 1.26 -15.15
N LEU A 42 6.77 0.20 -14.58
CA LEU A 42 7.12 -0.30 -13.26
C LEU A 42 7.85 -1.65 -13.41
N TYR A 43 9.02 -1.77 -12.80
CA TYR A 43 9.80 -3.00 -12.75
C TYR A 43 9.99 -3.40 -11.29
N HIS A 44 9.74 -4.66 -10.98
CA HIS A 44 9.91 -5.26 -9.66
C HIS A 44 10.28 -6.74 -9.81
N ASP A 45 10.76 -7.35 -8.73
CA ASP A 45 10.98 -8.80 -8.65
C ASP A 45 9.71 -9.47 -8.10
N ASP A 46 9.05 -10.28 -8.91
CA ASP A 46 7.83 -11.01 -8.49
C ASP A 46 8.09 -12.01 -7.36
N THR A 47 9.32 -12.52 -7.23
CA THR A 47 9.69 -13.49 -6.20
C THR A 47 10.06 -12.84 -4.88
N GLN A 48 10.61 -11.62 -4.92
CA GLN A 48 11.05 -10.88 -3.74
C GLN A 48 10.63 -9.41 -3.80
N PRO A 49 9.31 -9.11 -3.85
CA PRO A 49 8.81 -7.76 -4.10
C PRO A 49 9.01 -6.79 -2.92
N ILE A 50 9.29 -7.30 -1.72
CA ILE A 50 9.52 -6.49 -0.51
C ILE A 50 11.01 -6.24 -0.25
N CYS A 51 11.90 -7.16 -0.64
CA CYS A 51 13.33 -7.05 -0.32
C CYS A 51 14.11 -6.30 -1.42
N THR A 52 13.64 -6.39 -2.65
CA THR A 52 14.35 -5.83 -3.81
C THR A 52 13.88 -4.41 -4.13
N PRO A 53 14.76 -3.55 -4.70
CA PRO A 53 14.37 -2.22 -5.13
C PRO A 53 13.30 -2.24 -6.22
N ILE A 54 12.36 -1.29 -6.16
CA ILE A 54 11.33 -1.08 -7.17
C ILE A 54 11.77 0.05 -8.10
N GLN A 55 11.65 -0.15 -9.41
CA GLN A 55 12.08 0.82 -10.40
C GLN A 55 10.89 1.39 -11.18
N VAL A 56 10.79 2.72 -11.22
CA VAL A 56 9.82 3.44 -12.05
C VAL A 56 10.57 4.18 -13.16
N VAL A 57 10.28 3.85 -14.42
CA VAL A 57 10.87 4.52 -15.59
C VAL A 57 9.87 5.48 -16.20
N LEU A 58 10.31 6.72 -16.43
CA LEU A 58 9.56 7.79 -17.10
C LEU A 58 10.23 8.08 -18.44
N PRO A 59 9.97 7.26 -19.47
CA PRO A 59 10.72 7.26 -20.73
C PRO A 59 10.52 8.54 -21.55
N ASP A 60 9.38 9.20 -21.40
CA ASP A 60 9.05 10.45 -22.08
C ASP A 60 9.67 11.67 -21.37
N ASN A 61 10.08 11.51 -20.11
CA ASN A 61 10.78 12.53 -19.31
C ASN A 61 12.28 12.25 -19.20
N GLY A 62 12.76 11.09 -19.66
CA GLY A 62 14.17 10.69 -19.59
C GLY A 62 14.64 10.34 -18.18
N LEU A 63 13.72 9.99 -17.27
CA LEU A 63 14.02 9.71 -15.87
C LEU A 63 13.86 8.23 -15.52
N ARG A 64 14.64 7.78 -14.55
CA ARG A 64 14.46 6.50 -13.86
C ARG A 64 14.56 6.73 -12.36
N LEU A 65 13.57 6.25 -11.62
CA LEU A 65 13.45 6.38 -10.18
C LEU A 65 13.65 5.01 -9.55
N GLN A 66 14.43 4.92 -8.47
CA GLN A 66 14.60 3.68 -7.72
C GLN A 66 14.18 3.86 -6.27
N PHE A 67 13.24 3.02 -5.85
CA PHE A 67 12.72 2.95 -4.50
C PHE A 67 13.31 1.75 -3.78
N ASP A 68 13.53 1.84 -2.48
CA ASP A 68 13.83 0.63 -1.71
C ASP A 68 12.62 -0.32 -1.66
N GLY A 69 12.85 -1.58 -1.32
CA GLY A 69 11.78 -2.56 -1.17
C GLY A 69 10.99 -2.37 0.13
N PRO A 70 11.66 -2.40 1.32
CA PRO A 70 10.97 -2.51 2.60
C PRO A 70 10.05 -1.32 2.96
N ASP A 71 10.46 -0.09 2.63
CA ASP A 71 9.72 1.13 2.99
C ASP A 71 9.21 1.91 1.76
N GLN A 72 9.50 1.40 0.56
CA GLN A 72 9.15 1.99 -0.73
C GLN A 72 9.51 3.47 -0.83
N ARG A 73 10.72 3.82 -0.39
CA ARG A 73 11.24 5.19 -0.34
C ARG A 73 12.11 5.46 -1.53
N LEU A 74 11.92 6.61 -2.19
CA LEU A 74 12.76 7.03 -3.30
C LEU A 74 14.20 7.25 -2.85
N ARG A 75 15.13 6.43 -3.35
CA ARG A 75 16.56 6.47 -3.00
C ARG A 75 17.44 7.08 -4.07
N LEU A 76 17.03 6.97 -5.32
CA LEU A 76 17.83 7.40 -6.46
C LEU A 76 16.94 7.97 -7.56
N ILE A 77 17.32 9.14 -8.08
CA ILE A 77 16.74 9.73 -9.29
C ILE A 77 17.84 9.77 -10.34
N GLU A 78 17.62 9.08 -11.45
CA GLU A 78 18.54 9.02 -12.58
C GLU A 78 17.96 9.76 -13.77
N VAL A 79 18.81 10.54 -14.43
CA VAL A 79 18.54 11.16 -15.72
C VAL A 79 19.30 10.37 -16.75
N LEU A 80 18.57 9.70 -17.63
CA LEU A 80 19.09 8.86 -18.70
C LEU A 80 19.03 9.56 -20.06
N ASP A 81 18.15 10.56 -20.20
CA ASP A 81 18.03 11.38 -21.40
C ASP A 81 17.85 12.86 -21.03
N PHE A 82 18.95 13.61 -21.12
CA PHE A 82 18.97 15.03 -20.81
C PHE A 82 18.12 15.89 -21.76
N SER A 83 17.87 15.42 -22.98
CA SER A 83 17.06 16.16 -23.96
C SER A 83 15.59 16.22 -23.58
N LYS A 84 15.12 15.21 -22.84
CA LYS A 84 13.73 15.10 -22.36
C LYS A 84 13.54 15.71 -20.98
N ALA A 85 14.54 15.62 -20.10
CA ALA A 85 14.41 16.05 -18.71
C ALA A 85 14.35 17.59 -18.54
N LYS A 86 14.90 18.37 -19.48
CA LYS A 86 14.87 19.86 -19.48
C LYS A 86 15.18 20.49 -18.10
N LEU A 87 16.31 20.09 -17.51
CA LEU A 87 16.66 20.45 -16.14
C LEU A 87 17.33 21.82 -16.03
N VAL A 88 17.02 22.55 -14.95
CA VAL A 88 17.64 23.84 -14.59
C VAL A 88 18.17 23.80 -13.16
N TYR A 89 19.41 24.26 -12.96
CA TYR A 89 20.05 24.41 -11.65
C TYR A 89 20.59 25.84 -11.49
N LYS A 90 20.13 26.56 -10.46
CA LYS A 90 20.50 27.98 -10.23
C LYS A 90 20.37 28.85 -11.49
N ASP A 91 19.23 28.74 -12.16
CA ASP A 91 18.89 29.45 -13.40
C ASP A 91 19.78 29.09 -14.61
N VAL A 92 20.62 28.07 -14.50
CA VAL A 92 21.44 27.54 -15.60
C VAL A 92 20.88 26.20 -16.06
N GLU A 93 20.59 26.09 -17.36
CA GLU A 93 20.19 24.82 -17.96
C GLU A 93 21.30 23.77 -17.83
N VAL A 94 20.96 22.60 -17.30
CA VAL A 94 21.89 21.49 -17.14
C VAL A 94 22.36 21.01 -18.51
N TYR A 95 21.46 20.98 -19.49
CA TYR A 95 21.75 20.61 -20.86
C TYR A 95 20.98 21.52 -21.82
N ARG A 96 21.73 22.17 -22.72
CA ARG A 96 21.17 22.90 -23.86
C ARG A 96 21.46 22.11 -25.14
N PRO A 97 20.44 21.67 -25.88
CA PRO A 97 20.64 21.08 -27.20
C PRO A 97 21.36 22.10 -28.09
N ALA A 98 22.36 21.67 -28.86
CA ALA A 98 22.89 22.51 -29.92
C ALA A 98 21.79 22.74 -30.98
N GLU A 99 21.60 23.97 -31.45
CA GLU A 99 20.61 24.30 -32.48
C GLU A 99 20.81 23.40 -33.70
N ALA A 100 19.78 22.61 -34.05
CA ALA A 100 19.82 21.70 -35.16
C ALA A 100 19.71 22.46 -36.48
N GLN A 101 20.84 22.73 -37.13
CA GLN A 101 20.84 23.02 -38.57
C GLN A 101 20.53 21.71 -39.30
N GLY A 102 19.27 21.52 -39.72
CA GLY A 102 18.89 20.47 -40.68
C GLY A 102 18.28 19.18 -40.14
N GLY A 103 17.58 19.21 -38.99
CA GLY A 103 16.55 18.20 -38.67
C GLY A 103 17.02 16.76 -38.36
N ILE A 104 18.32 16.49 -38.29
CA ILE A 104 18.86 15.17 -37.87
C ILE A 104 19.78 15.35 -36.66
N PHE A 105 19.30 14.95 -35.48
CA PHE A 105 20.10 14.87 -34.26
C PHE A 105 21.02 13.64 -34.32
N LEU A 106 22.31 13.84 -34.60
CA LEU A 106 23.38 12.83 -34.50
C LEU A 106 24.44 13.20 -33.44
N GLY A 107 24.15 14.21 -32.61
CA GLY A 107 25.07 14.79 -31.64
C GLY A 107 24.91 14.25 -30.20
N PRO A 108 25.93 14.47 -29.35
CA PRO A 108 26.00 13.94 -27.99
C PRO A 108 24.79 14.31 -27.11
N SER A 109 24.12 13.30 -26.54
CA SER A 109 22.87 13.43 -25.76
C SER A 109 23.08 13.83 -24.29
N GLY A 110 23.90 14.86 -24.02
CA GLY A 110 24.11 15.33 -22.65
C GLY A 110 25.18 16.42 -22.48
N PRO A 111 25.32 16.96 -21.25
CA PRO A 111 26.24 18.05 -20.96
C PRO A 111 27.71 17.62 -21.02
N LYS A 112 28.56 18.50 -21.56
CA LYS A 112 30.02 18.30 -21.54
C LYS A 112 30.59 18.64 -20.16
N PHE A 113 31.71 18.01 -19.80
CA PHE A 113 32.40 18.27 -18.54
C PHE A 113 32.65 19.76 -18.27
N ARG A 114 33.14 20.52 -19.26
CA ARG A 114 33.38 21.97 -19.11
C ARG A 114 32.12 22.76 -18.75
N HIS A 115 30.95 22.39 -19.29
CA HIS A 115 29.70 23.05 -18.92
C HIS A 115 29.37 22.81 -17.44
N ILE A 116 29.52 21.55 -16.99
CA ILE A 116 29.27 21.18 -15.59
C ILE A 116 30.27 21.88 -14.65
N TYR A 117 31.55 21.85 -14.99
CA TYR A 117 32.64 22.40 -14.19
C TYR A 117 32.61 23.93 -14.15
N ASP A 118 32.49 24.61 -15.30
CA ASP A 118 32.62 26.08 -15.39
C ASP A 118 31.32 26.82 -15.06
N LYS A 119 30.15 26.22 -15.29
CA LYS A 119 28.85 26.92 -15.22
C LYS A 119 27.88 26.38 -14.17
N LEU A 120 27.92 25.08 -13.86
CA LEU A 120 26.93 24.46 -12.97
C LEU A 120 27.43 24.29 -11.53
N LEU A 121 28.46 23.48 -11.33
CA LEU A 121 28.83 22.96 -10.00
C LEU A 121 30.21 23.40 -9.51
N GLY A 122 31.10 23.83 -10.41
CA GLY A 122 32.41 24.31 -10.01
C GLY A 122 33.46 23.20 -9.79
N PRO A 123 34.57 23.57 -9.11
CA PRO A 123 35.66 22.65 -8.78
C PRO A 123 35.19 21.47 -7.92
N THR A 124 35.77 20.29 -8.17
CA THR A 124 35.50 19.07 -7.41
C THR A 124 36.75 18.18 -7.34
N TYR A 125 36.67 17.14 -6.53
CA TYR A 125 37.69 16.09 -6.45
C TYR A 125 37.58 15.12 -7.63
N GLY A 126 38.67 14.40 -7.88
CA GLY A 126 38.69 13.32 -8.86
C GLY A 126 37.64 12.24 -8.55
N GLY A 127 37.14 11.61 -9.60
CA GLY A 127 36.12 10.58 -9.55
C GLY A 127 36.71 9.18 -9.67
N GLU A 128 35.84 8.21 -9.96
CA GLU A 128 36.21 6.81 -10.15
C GLU A 128 36.08 6.44 -11.62
N TYR A 129 37.08 5.72 -12.15
CA TYR A 129 36.99 5.13 -13.47
C TYR A 129 36.64 3.65 -13.38
N ILE A 130 35.62 3.27 -14.13
CA ILE A 130 35.17 1.89 -14.30
C ILE A 130 35.60 1.47 -15.71
N PRO A 131 36.51 0.49 -15.87
CA PRO A 131 36.97 0.04 -17.17
C PRO A 131 35.83 -0.60 -17.98
N ALA A 132 36.01 -0.65 -19.30
CA ALA A 132 35.10 -1.39 -20.15
C ALA A 132 35.14 -2.89 -19.80
N LYS A 133 34.03 -3.59 -20.02
CA LYS A 133 33.98 -5.05 -19.83
C LYS A 133 34.77 -5.81 -20.92
N ASP A 134 34.94 -5.19 -22.09
CA ASP A 134 35.64 -5.77 -23.25
C ASP A 134 36.87 -4.94 -23.64
N ASP A 135 37.97 -5.61 -23.95
CA ASP A 135 39.29 -5.01 -24.27
C ASP A 135 39.47 -4.62 -25.75
N HIS A 136 38.40 -4.20 -26.41
CA HIS A 136 38.49 -3.74 -27.80
C HIS A 136 39.26 -2.41 -27.93
N ILE A 137 39.89 -2.16 -29.08
CA ILE A 137 40.69 -0.95 -29.36
C ILE A 137 39.90 0.36 -29.15
N ASN A 138 38.58 0.32 -29.35
CA ASN A 138 37.66 1.44 -29.15
C ASN A 138 36.82 1.30 -27.87
N ALA A 139 37.24 0.45 -26.93
CA ALA A 139 36.55 0.26 -25.68
C ALA A 139 36.46 1.58 -24.90
N LYS A 140 35.26 1.84 -24.36
CA LYS A 140 34.99 3.00 -23.52
C LYS A 140 34.63 2.52 -22.13
N GLY A 141 35.38 3.00 -21.14
CA GLY A 141 34.97 2.88 -19.75
C GLY A 141 34.11 4.05 -19.33
N ILE A 142 33.66 4.02 -18.08
CA ILE A 142 32.82 5.06 -17.49
C ILE A 142 33.64 5.77 -16.42
N TYR A 143 33.81 7.08 -16.56
CA TYR A 143 34.33 7.93 -15.51
C TYR A 143 33.15 8.54 -14.74
N ASN A 144 32.98 8.15 -13.49
CA ASN A 144 31.97 8.68 -12.58
C ASN A 144 32.54 9.88 -11.83
N LEU A 145 32.07 11.08 -12.17
CA LEU A 145 32.41 12.32 -11.49
C LEU A 145 31.33 12.64 -10.46
N SER A 146 31.72 12.72 -9.19
CA SER A 146 30.78 12.99 -8.10
C SER A 146 30.94 14.38 -7.51
N TYR A 147 29.81 14.95 -7.12
CA TYR A 147 29.65 16.11 -6.25
C TYR A 147 28.76 15.69 -5.07
N PRO A 148 28.63 16.52 -4.01
CA PRO A 148 27.64 16.29 -2.97
C PRO A 148 26.22 16.17 -3.54
N GLY A 149 25.63 14.99 -3.36
CA GLY A 149 24.26 14.66 -3.75
C GLY A 149 23.98 14.53 -5.26
N ILE A 150 25.00 14.61 -6.11
CA ILE A 150 24.83 14.46 -7.56
C ILE A 150 26.09 13.86 -8.22
N ALA A 151 25.92 13.00 -9.21
CA ALA A 151 27.03 12.41 -9.96
C ALA A 151 26.73 12.29 -11.46
N PHE A 152 27.77 12.33 -12.27
CA PHE A 152 27.69 12.24 -13.74
C PHE A 152 28.58 11.11 -14.26
N ASN A 153 28.07 10.38 -15.26
CA ASN A 153 28.82 9.33 -15.92
C ASN A 153 29.27 9.78 -17.31
N PHE A 154 30.59 9.89 -17.49
CA PHE A 154 31.21 10.22 -18.78
C PHE A 154 31.82 8.99 -19.44
N PRO A 155 31.52 8.71 -20.72
CA PRO A 155 32.20 7.67 -21.46
C PRO A 155 33.61 8.16 -21.84
N VAL A 156 34.63 7.40 -21.47
CA VAL A 156 36.05 7.73 -21.70
C VAL A 156 36.73 6.60 -22.45
N GLN A 157 37.46 6.92 -23.53
CA GLN A 157 38.28 5.94 -24.24
C GLN A 157 39.28 5.27 -23.28
N HIS A 158 39.25 3.94 -23.22
CA HIS A 158 40.06 3.19 -22.26
C HIS A 158 41.56 3.43 -22.44
N SER A 159 42.03 3.50 -23.69
CA SER A 159 43.42 3.80 -24.05
C SER A 159 43.91 5.19 -23.60
N ALA A 160 43.01 6.14 -23.37
CA ALA A 160 43.34 7.50 -22.97
C ALA A 160 43.35 7.71 -21.44
N TYR A 161 42.85 6.73 -20.67
CA TYR A 161 42.80 6.75 -19.21
C TYR A 161 44.13 6.32 -18.60
N SER A 162 44.54 7.00 -17.53
CA SER A 162 45.65 6.59 -16.68
C SER A 162 45.41 7.13 -15.27
N PRO A 163 45.65 6.34 -14.20
CA PRO A 163 45.49 6.81 -12.82
C PRO A 163 46.35 8.03 -12.46
N LYS A 164 47.44 8.26 -13.21
CA LYS A 164 48.37 9.39 -12.98
C LYS A 164 47.98 10.66 -13.76
N LYS A 165 47.04 10.55 -14.70
CA LYS A 165 46.63 11.66 -15.56
C LYS A 165 45.63 12.53 -14.81
N ASP A 166 45.84 13.83 -14.85
CA ASP A 166 44.89 14.80 -14.30
C ASP A 166 43.50 14.64 -14.95
N PHE A 167 42.47 14.54 -14.11
CA PHE A 167 41.13 14.25 -14.56
C PHE A 167 40.49 15.42 -15.31
N ILE A 168 40.85 16.67 -14.97
CA ILE A 168 40.32 17.85 -15.65
C ILE A 168 40.79 17.83 -17.11
N SER A 169 42.08 17.56 -17.31
CA SER A 169 42.69 17.39 -18.63
C SER A 169 42.08 16.22 -19.42
N LEU A 170 41.80 15.10 -18.75
CA LEU A 170 41.17 13.93 -19.36
C LEU A 170 39.71 14.21 -19.79
N LEU A 171 38.88 14.73 -18.89
CA LEU A 171 37.45 14.97 -19.14
C LEU A 171 37.20 16.14 -20.09
N SER A 172 38.16 17.06 -20.20
CA SER A 172 38.14 18.16 -21.18
C SER A 172 38.66 17.77 -22.57
N SER A 173 39.25 16.58 -22.72
CA SER A 173 39.83 16.12 -23.99
C SER A 173 38.79 15.50 -24.92
N SER A 174 39.13 15.35 -26.20
CA SER A 174 38.31 14.66 -27.20
C SER A 174 38.15 13.15 -26.94
N ALA A 175 38.95 12.57 -26.04
CA ALA A 175 38.84 11.18 -25.62
C ALA A 175 37.63 10.92 -24.71
N THR A 176 37.00 11.98 -24.20
CA THR A 176 35.83 11.92 -23.31
C THR A 176 34.59 12.45 -24.02
N GLY A 177 33.51 11.66 -24.01
CA GLY A 177 32.21 12.07 -24.53
C GLY A 177 31.42 12.96 -23.55
N PRO A 178 30.22 13.44 -23.94
CA PRO A 178 29.29 14.08 -23.00
C PRO A 178 28.90 13.16 -21.84
N ALA A 179 28.32 13.70 -20.78
CA ALA A 179 27.66 12.88 -19.77
C ALA A 179 26.54 12.05 -20.42
N THR A 180 26.52 10.76 -20.13
CA THR A 180 25.52 9.80 -20.61
C THR A 180 24.40 9.60 -19.61
N SER A 181 24.67 9.82 -18.33
CA SER A 181 23.66 9.84 -17.29
C SER A 181 24.06 10.74 -16.13
N MET A 182 23.08 11.11 -15.33
CA MET A 182 23.24 11.83 -14.07
C MET A 182 22.42 11.15 -12.98
N ALA A 183 22.92 11.12 -11.76
CA ALA A 183 22.25 10.56 -10.60
C ALA A 183 22.13 11.62 -9.50
N VAL A 184 20.95 11.75 -8.91
CA VAL A 184 20.67 12.54 -7.69
C VAL A 184 20.40 11.54 -6.56
N PHE A 185 21.16 11.66 -5.48
CA PHE A 185 21.16 10.72 -4.35
C PHE A 185 21.46 11.46 -3.04
N SER A 186 21.16 10.86 -1.89
CA SER A 186 21.53 11.46 -0.60
C SER A 186 22.95 11.03 -0.19
N GLY A 187 23.85 12.01 0.04
CA GLY A 187 25.21 11.77 0.53
C GLY A 187 26.28 12.67 -0.09
N ASP A 188 27.48 12.64 0.47
CA ASP A 188 28.58 13.54 0.08
C ASP A 188 29.25 13.17 -1.24
N SER A 189 29.27 11.88 -1.59
CA SER A 189 29.78 11.39 -2.87
C SER A 189 29.16 10.05 -3.24
N TRP A 190 29.12 9.76 -4.55
CA TRP A 190 28.55 8.52 -5.08
C TRP A 190 29.28 7.28 -4.56
N GLN A 191 30.61 7.35 -4.47
CA GLN A 191 31.45 6.24 -4.02
C GLN A 191 31.12 5.83 -2.57
N LYS A 192 30.78 6.79 -1.71
CA LYS A 192 30.36 6.54 -0.32
C LYS A 192 28.89 6.11 -0.25
N ALA A 193 28.02 6.75 -1.02
CA ALA A 193 26.57 6.53 -0.92
C ALA A 193 26.10 5.21 -1.55
N ARG A 194 26.74 4.76 -2.65
CA ARG A 194 26.25 3.60 -3.44
C ARG A 194 26.11 2.30 -2.64
N GLY A 195 26.94 2.09 -1.63
CA GLY A 195 26.92 0.85 -0.81
C GLY A 195 25.79 0.81 0.21
N THR A 196 25.26 1.97 0.61
CA THR A 196 24.19 2.10 1.62
C THR A 196 22.92 2.72 1.05
N LEU A 197 22.85 2.89 -0.28
CA LEU A 197 21.80 3.66 -0.96
C LEU A 197 20.39 3.17 -0.61
N PHE A 198 20.20 1.85 -0.54
CA PHE A 198 18.92 1.20 -0.26
C PHE A 198 18.75 0.73 1.19
N THR A 199 19.77 0.89 2.03
CA THR A 199 19.76 0.38 3.42
C THR A 199 19.87 1.49 4.47
N ALA A 200 20.39 2.66 4.12
CA ALA A 200 20.45 3.80 5.03
C ALA A 200 19.04 4.33 5.36
N SER A 201 18.85 4.86 6.57
CA SER A 201 17.58 5.51 6.93
C SER A 201 17.38 6.80 6.12
N PRO A 202 16.23 7.03 5.45
CA PRO A 202 15.99 8.26 4.72
C PRO A 202 15.89 9.48 5.66
N PRO A 203 16.62 10.58 5.38
CA PRO A 203 16.62 11.76 6.24
C PRO A 203 15.36 12.63 6.09
N ASN A 204 14.62 12.47 5.00
CA ASN A 204 13.40 13.24 4.71
C ASN A 204 12.14 12.43 5.05
N PRO A 205 10.98 13.07 5.30
CA PRO A 205 9.68 12.40 5.44
C PRO A 205 9.22 11.70 4.14
N ARG A 206 8.23 10.80 4.24
CA ARG A 206 7.60 10.10 3.09
C ARG A 206 6.77 11.02 2.21
N SER A 207 6.37 12.17 2.75
CA SER A 207 5.62 13.21 2.05
C SER A 207 6.43 14.50 1.99
N ALA A 208 6.54 15.07 0.80
CA ALA A 208 7.26 16.34 0.62
C ALA A 208 6.57 17.49 1.38
N SER A 209 5.26 17.42 1.61
CA SER A 209 4.48 18.46 2.31
C SER A 209 4.83 18.59 3.80
N LEU A 210 5.42 17.56 4.40
CA LEU A 210 5.89 17.53 5.79
C LEU A 210 7.33 18.05 5.93
N SER A 211 8.05 18.23 4.81
CA SER A 211 9.43 18.70 4.83
C SER A 211 9.51 20.15 5.34
N GLY A 212 10.16 20.35 6.50
CA GLY A 212 10.36 21.67 7.10
C GLY A 212 9.25 22.14 8.06
N LYS A 213 8.16 21.37 8.20
CA LYS A 213 7.04 21.68 9.12
C LYS A 213 7.18 21.06 10.51
N SER A 214 8.42 20.90 11.00
CA SER A 214 8.71 20.18 12.26
C SER A 214 8.11 20.81 13.53
N LYS A 215 7.35 21.93 13.43
CA LYS A 215 6.74 22.65 14.56
C LYS A 215 5.36 23.26 14.31
N GLU A 216 4.76 23.11 13.12
CA GLU A 216 3.44 23.67 12.81
C GLU A 216 2.38 22.57 12.75
N GLY A 217 1.87 22.18 13.93
CA GLY A 217 0.50 21.72 14.24
C GLY A 217 -0.22 20.68 13.36
N GLY A 218 0.43 20.04 12.39
CA GLY A 218 -0.17 19.01 11.53
C GLY A 218 0.02 17.59 12.09
N PRO A 219 -0.80 16.63 11.64
CA PRO A 219 -0.63 15.22 12.00
C PRO A 219 0.72 14.71 11.50
N ASP A 220 1.43 14.02 12.39
CA ASP A 220 2.77 13.52 12.12
C ASP A 220 2.74 12.25 11.25
N GLU A 221 3.87 11.96 10.61
CA GLU A 221 4.04 10.76 9.82
C GLU A 221 4.23 9.53 10.71
N ILE A 222 3.44 8.48 10.45
CA ILE A 222 3.65 7.15 11.04
C ILE A 222 4.77 6.42 10.29
N GLU A 223 5.83 6.03 11.01
CA GLU A 223 6.99 5.32 10.45
C GLU A 223 6.92 3.80 10.58
N LEU A 224 6.35 3.30 11.68
CA LEU A 224 6.22 1.89 12.01
C LEU A 224 4.99 1.70 12.92
N VAL A 225 4.32 0.56 12.78
CA VAL A 225 3.28 0.12 13.71
C VAL A 225 3.77 -1.08 14.51
N ARG A 226 3.62 -1.06 15.83
CA ARG A 226 3.91 -2.21 16.70
C ARG A 226 2.62 -2.74 17.28
N ILE A 227 2.39 -4.03 17.13
CA ILE A 227 1.18 -4.70 17.61
C ILE A 227 1.57 -5.48 18.86
N HIS A 228 0.96 -5.12 19.98
CA HIS A 228 1.27 -5.64 21.32
C HIS A 228 0.27 -6.70 21.80
N GLY A 229 -0.69 -7.10 20.96
CA GLY A 229 -1.76 -8.03 21.32
C GLY A 229 -2.87 -7.34 22.10
N GLU A 230 -3.95 -8.06 22.41
CA GLU A 230 -5.07 -7.56 23.23
C GLU A 230 -5.62 -6.20 22.74
N GLY A 231 -5.71 -6.01 21.42
CA GLY A 231 -6.18 -4.76 20.83
C GLY A 231 -5.26 -3.55 21.02
N ARG A 232 -4.05 -3.72 21.56
CA ARG A 232 -3.09 -2.63 21.78
C ARG A 232 -2.15 -2.47 20.60
N ILE A 233 -2.20 -1.28 19.98
CA ILE A 233 -1.46 -0.95 18.77
C ILE A 233 -0.72 0.37 18.98
N GLU A 234 0.59 0.35 18.86
CA GLU A 234 1.46 1.51 19.02
C GLU A 234 1.91 2.03 17.65
N LEU A 235 1.52 3.26 17.31
CA LEU A 235 1.96 3.96 16.11
C LEU A 235 3.21 4.79 16.43
N ILE A 236 4.35 4.39 15.86
CA ILE A 236 5.62 5.11 16.00
C ILE A 236 5.61 6.29 15.03
N ARG A 237 5.66 7.50 15.59
CA ARG A 237 5.65 8.77 14.85
C ARG A 237 7.07 9.28 14.62
N ARG A 238 7.30 9.98 13.50
CA ARG A 238 8.63 10.46 13.09
C ARG A 238 9.20 11.52 14.03
N THR A 239 8.37 12.43 14.53
CA THR A 239 8.78 13.58 15.34
C THR A 239 8.06 13.67 16.69
N SER A 240 6.79 13.27 16.75
CA SER A 240 5.94 13.24 17.93
C SER A 240 6.12 11.95 18.74
N PRO A 241 5.72 11.92 20.03
CA PRO A 241 5.72 10.69 20.83
C PRO A 241 4.84 9.60 20.20
N PRO A 242 5.01 8.31 20.48
CA PRO A 242 4.10 7.28 19.96
C PRO A 242 2.63 7.54 20.31
N PHE A 243 1.72 7.12 19.43
CA PHE A 243 0.27 7.17 19.68
C PHE A 243 -0.27 5.74 19.82
N TRP A 244 -1.08 5.50 20.86
CA TRP A 244 -1.66 4.19 21.12
C TRP A 244 -3.10 4.17 20.65
N ILE A 245 -3.42 3.19 19.81
CA ILE A 245 -4.79 2.78 19.51
C ILE A 245 -5.06 1.55 20.36
N ILE A 246 -6.03 1.66 21.26
CA ILE A 246 -6.63 0.56 22.01
C ILE A 246 -7.97 0.24 21.34
N LEU A 247 -8.07 -0.94 20.74
CA LEU A 247 -9.29 -1.39 20.06
C LEU A 247 -10.45 -1.46 21.07
N SER A 248 -11.67 -1.19 20.59
CA SER A 248 -12.89 -1.06 21.38
C SER A 248 -12.94 0.10 22.38
N GLU A 249 -11.85 0.85 22.58
CA GLU A 249 -11.80 2.03 23.47
C GLU A 249 -11.52 3.35 22.75
N THR A 250 -10.63 3.34 21.74
CA THR A 250 -10.19 4.56 21.05
C THR A 250 -11.30 5.16 20.22
N THR A 251 -11.64 6.42 20.44
CA THR A 251 -12.77 7.05 19.76
C THR A 251 -12.39 7.66 18.41
N PRO A 252 -13.36 7.88 17.49
CA PRO A 252 -13.12 8.61 16.25
C PRO A 252 -12.55 10.02 16.46
N GLN A 253 -12.89 10.66 17.57
CA GLN A 253 -12.39 11.99 17.92
C GLN A 253 -10.89 11.95 18.24
N ASP A 254 -10.44 10.92 18.96
CA ASP A 254 -9.02 10.72 19.27
C ASP A 254 -8.22 10.47 17.99
N LEU A 255 -8.75 9.65 17.08
CA LEU A 255 -8.14 9.40 15.77
C LEU A 255 -8.00 10.68 14.95
N ILE A 256 -9.04 11.51 14.87
CA ILE A 256 -8.99 12.77 14.12
C ILE A 256 -8.02 13.76 14.77
N MET A 257 -7.94 13.79 16.10
CA MET A 257 -7.03 14.67 16.83
C MET A 257 -5.56 14.30 16.60
N GLU A 258 -5.24 13.01 16.61
CA GLU A 258 -3.85 12.52 16.56
C GLU A 258 -3.36 12.26 15.12
N LEU A 259 -4.24 11.78 14.22
CA LEU A 259 -3.93 11.41 12.83
C LEU A 259 -4.45 12.42 11.79
N GLY A 260 -5.28 13.39 12.21
CA GLY A 260 -5.98 14.27 11.30
C GLY A 260 -7.20 13.60 10.66
N ALA A 261 -7.88 14.36 9.79
CA ALA A 261 -9.03 13.86 9.06
C ALA A 261 -8.64 12.69 8.12
N PRO A 262 -9.47 11.65 8.02
CA PRO A 262 -9.22 10.57 7.07
C PRO A 262 -9.29 11.07 5.63
N ASP A 263 -8.53 10.44 4.73
CA ASP A 263 -8.54 10.77 3.29
C ASP A 263 -9.91 10.49 2.66
N SER A 264 -10.61 9.49 3.18
CA SER A 264 -12.02 9.24 2.85
C SER A 264 -12.72 8.43 3.93
N ILE A 265 -14.04 8.53 3.98
CA ILE A 265 -14.90 7.70 4.84
C ILE A 265 -15.72 6.77 3.94
N TYR A 266 -15.65 5.47 4.19
CA TYR A 266 -16.43 4.48 3.46
C TYR A 266 -17.44 3.83 4.40
N ARG A 267 -18.73 4.00 4.12
CA ARG A 267 -19.80 3.31 4.86
C ARG A 267 -20.02 1.94 4.26
N LYS A 268 -20.19 0.93 5.11
CA LYS A 268 -20.50 -0.43 4.67
C LYS A 268 -21.90 -0.40 4.04
N ASN A 269 -21.99 -0.63 2.74
CA ASN A 269 -23.29 -0.88 2.12
C ASN A 269 -23.68 -2.33 2.45
N ASP A 270 -24.83 -2.49 3.10
CA ASP A 270 -25.33 -3.81 3.47
C ASP A 270 -25.78 -4.59 2.23
N HIS A 271 -24.99 -5.60 1.84
CA HIS A 271 -25.34 -6.51 0.74
C HIS A 271 -26.31 -7.62 1.17
N ARG A 272 -26.67 -7.75 2.46
CA ARG A 272 -27.68 -8.73 2.94
C ARG A 272 -29.05 -8.48 2.30
N LEU A 273 -29.35 -7.24 1.90
CA LEU A 273 -30.54 -6.85 1.14
C LEU A 273 -30.71 -7.59 -0.20
N SER A 274 -29.63 -8.16 -0.74
CA SER A 274 -29.65 -8.85 -2.05
C SER A 274 -30.16 -10.29 -1.96
N ILE A 275 -30.10 -10.90 -0.78
CA ILE A 275 -30.33 -12.34 -0.58
C ILE A 275 -31.79 -12.63 -0.19
N HIS A 276 -32.53 -11.63 0.27
CA HIS A 276 -33.94 -11.75 0.70
C HIS A 276 -34.94 -11.04 -0.22
N LYS A 277 -34.58 -10.75 -1.48
CA LYS A 277 -35.51 -10.09 -2.41
C LYS A 277 -36.50 -11.05 -3.10
N ASP A 278 -36.24 -12.36 -3.06
CA ASP A 278 -37.09 -13.36 -3.75
C ASP A 278 -38.14 -14.03 -2.84
N GLY A 279 -38.40 -13.51 -1.64
CA GLY A 279 -39.29 -14.17 -0.65
C GLY A 279 -40.71 -13.63 -0.49
N ARG A 280 -41.05 -12.42 -0.96
CA ARG A 280 -42.36 -11.79 -0.65
C ARG A 280 -43.00 -11.01 -1.82
N THR A 281 -42.97 -11.56 -3.05
CA THR A 281 -43.83 -11.04 -4.14
C THR A 281 -44.45 -12.15 -4.99
N SER A 282 -45.33 -12.95 -4.38
CA SER A 282 -46.41 -13.61 -5.12
C SER A 282 -47.64 -13.67 -4.24
N ASP A 283 -48.78 -13.26 -4.80
CA ASP A 283 -50.12 -13.25 -4.22
C ASP A 283 -50.48 -12.12 -3.25
N VAL A 284 -50.67 -10.93 -3.81
CA VAL A 284 -51.92 -10.18 -3.57
C VAL A 284 -52.47 -9.68 -4.90
N SER A 285 -53.52 -10.37 -5.34
CA SER A 285 -54.45 -9.94 -6.36
C SER A 285 -55.23 -8.71 -5.90
N ASP A 286 -54.97 -7.56 -6.52
CA ASP A 286 -55.83 -6.37 -6.41
C ASP A 286 -56.82 -6.34 -7.58
N ASN A 287 -58.10 -6.46 -7.24
CA ASN A 287 -59.23 -6.10 -8.10
C ASN A 287 -60.04 -5.10 -7.25
N SER A 288 -60.31 -3.86 -7.65
CA SER A 288 -61.23 -3.54 -8.73
C SER A 288 -61.49 -2.03 -8.82
N ALA A 289 -61.74 -1.51 -10.02
CA ALA A 289 -62.92 -0.69 -10.31
C ALA A 289 -63.11 -0.48 -11.83
N ILE A 290 -64.38 -0.68 -12.25
CA ILE A 290 -65.07 -0.25 -13.49
C ILE A 290 -65.36 -1.38 -14.50
N GLY A 291 -66.65 -1.73 -14.62
CA GLY A 291 -67.19 -2.31 -15.87
C GLY A 291 -68.27 -3.39 -15.72
N LEU A 292 -69.48 -2.96 -15.37
CA LEU A 292 -70.81 -3.43 -15.84
C LEU A 292 -70.96 -4.78 -16.61
N THR A 293 -72.00 -5.51 -16.16
CA THR A 293 -72.98 -6.39 -16.87
C THR A 293 -72.85 -7.92 -16.88
N ASN A 294 -73.94 -8.50 -16.38
CA ASN A 294 -74.75 -9.66 -16.79
C ASN A 294 -74.31 -11.12 -16.69
N ASP A 295 -75.25 -11.84 -16.05
CA ASP A 295 -75.78 -13.17 -16.31
C ASP A 295 -75.17 -14.42 -15.65
N ASP A 296 -76.08 -15.05 -14.91
CA ASP A 296 -76.42 -16.47 -14.91
C ASP A 296 -75.64 -17.48 -14.07
N ASN A 297 -76.40 -17.96 -13.06
CA ASN A 297 -76.74 -19.36 -12.80
C ASN A 297 -75.91 -20.20 -11.81
N ILE A 298 -76.66 -20.68 -10.80
CA ILE A 298 -76.78 -22.08 -10.34
C ILE A 298 -75.58 -22.60 -9.53
N ASP A 299 -75.72 -22.65 -8.20
CA ASP A 299 -76.19 -23.82 -7.41
C ASP A 299 -75.10 -24.90 -7.29
N SER A 300 -74.71 -25.22 -6.05
CA SER A 300 -74.43 -26.57 -5.53
C SER A 300 -73.52 -26.52 -4.31
N ASP A 301 -74.09 -26.96 -3.20
CA ASP A 301 -73.48 -27.32 -1.93
C ASP A 301 -72.30 -28.28 -2.07
N HIS A 302 -71.29 -28.14 -1.22
CA HIS A 302 -70.51 -29.19 -0.54
C HIS A 302 -69.55 -28.43 0.40
N GLY A 303 -69.62 -28.51 1.72
CA GLY A 303 -69.39 -29.70 2.52
C GLY A 303 -68.22 -29.42 3.48
N SER A 304 -68.57 -29.19 4.74
CA SER A 304 -67.75 -29.06 5.95
C SER A 304 -66.35 -29.72 5.98
N VAL A 305 -65.36 -28.99 6.52
CA VAL A 305 -64.42 -29.53 7.54
C VAL A 305 -64.06 -28.40 8.51
N ILE A 306 -64.39 -28.61 9.79
CA ILE A 306 -63.81 -27.90 10.93
C ILE A 306 -62.42 -28.50 11.16
N GLY A 307 -61.40 -27.67 11.15
CA GLY A 307 -60.05 -27.97 11.60
C GLY A 307 -59.52 -26.72 12.29
N THR A 308 -59.69 -26.68 13.61
CA THR A 308 -59.01 -25.79 14.53
C THR A 308 -57.50 -25.99 14.42
N GLU A 309 -56.75 -24.91 14.26
CA GLU A 309 -55.39 -24.70 14.80
C GLU A 309 -54.99 -23.27 14.44
N ASP A 310 -55.28 -22.36 15.38
CA ASP A 310 -54.48 -21.15 15.55
C ASP A 310 -53.05 -21.64 15.86
N GLU A 311 -52.14 -21.50 14.90
CA GLU A 311 -50.74 -21.27 15.22
C GLU A 311 -50.41 -19.94 14.57
N ASP A 312 -50.61 -18.89 15.37
CA ASP A 312 -50.00 -17.60 15.16
C ASP A 312 -48.50 -17.82 14.90
N GLU A 313 -48.08 -17.64 13.66
CA GLU A 313 -46.66 -17.48 13.32
C GLU A 313 -46.25 -16.08 13.81
N TRP A 314 -46.14 -15.93 15.13
CA TRP A 314 -45.43 -14.82 15.74
C TRP A 314 -43.97 -14.99 15.26
N GLU A 315 -43.57 -14.26 14.21
CA GLU A 315 -42.15 -13.92 14.04
C GLU A 315 -41.73 -13.36 15.40
N ASP A 316 -40.89 -14.09 16.16
CA ASP A 316 -40.53 -13.76 17.54
C ASP A 316 -40.13 -12.27 17.55
N ASP A 317 -40.88 -11.44 18.29
CA ASP A 317 -40.65 -9.98 18.39
C ASP A 317 -39.19 -9.66 18.77
N ASP A 318 -38.53 -10.60 19.45
CA ASP A 318 -37.11 -10.58 19.81
C ASP A 318 -36.17 -10.79 18.59
N GLU A 319 -36.52 -11.65 17.64
CA GLU A 319 -35.75 -11.84 16.39
C GLU A 319 -35.87 -10.59 15.50
N ALA A 320 -37.07 -10.03 15.36
CA ALA A 320 -37.27 -8.78 14.63
C ALA A 320 -36.54 -7.58 15.27
N ALA A 321 -36.50 -7.51 16.60
CA ALA A 321 -35.78 -6.49 17.34
C ALA A 321 -34.26 -6.63 17.25
N THR A 322 -33.73 -7.85 17.33
CA THR A 322 -32.29 -8.12 17.14
C THR A 322 -31.84 -7.82 15.71
N GLU A 323 -32.63 -8.21 14.70
CA GLU A 323 -32.35 -7.84 13.31
C GLU A 323 -32.39 -6.32 13.05
N ALA A 324 -33.31 -5.61 13.71
CA ALA A 324 -33.38 -4.15 13.61
C ALA A 324 -32.15 -3.47 14.25
N GLN A 325 -31.72 -4.00 15.40
CA GLN A 325 -30.51 -3.57 16.09
C GLN A 325 -29.25 -3.82 15.23
N GLU A 326 -29.11 -5.01 14.66
CA GLU A 326 -28.00 -5.34 13.76
C GLU A 326 -27.97 -4.44 12.52
N ARG A 327 -29.16 -4.10 11.98
CA ARG A 327 -29.28 -3.14 10.86
C ARG A 327 -28.82 -1.73 11.25
N GLU A 328 -29.15 -1.26 12.45
CA GLU A 328 -28.72 0.05 12.93
C GLU A 328 -27.21 0.09 13.17
N ILE A 329 -26.64 -0.98 13.73
CA ILE A 329 -25.19 -1.15 13.89
C ILE A 329 -24.50 -1.11 12.53
N ALA A 330 -24.95 -1.94 11.57
CA ALA A 330 -24.38 -1.99 10.23
C ALA A 330 -24.47 -0.65 9.49
N ALA A 331 -25.53 0.12 9.74
CA ALA A 331 -25.69 1.46 9.18
C ALA A 331 -24.72 2.50 9.79
N ALA A 332 -24.32 2.30 11.05
CA ALA A 332 -23.33 3.12 11.74
C ALA A 332 -21.88 2.72 11.42
N GLU A 333 -21.63 1.48 10.98
CA GLU A 333 -20.30 0.99 10.63
C GLU A 333 -19.68 1.71 9.42
N HIS A 334 -18.48 2.25 9.63
CA HIS A 334 -17.74 2.88 8.54
C HIS A 334 -16.23 2.88 8.75
N PHE A 335 -15.51 2.81 7.63
CA PHE A 335 -14.06 2.88 7.59
C PHE A 335 -13.56 4.31 7.48
N TYR A 336 -12.57 4.64 8.30
CA TYR A 336 -11.69 5.78 8.11
C TYR A 336 -10.47 5.30 7.32
N ASN A 337 -10.35 5.74 6.07
CA ASN A 337 -9.25 5.33 5.21
C ASN A 337 -8.14 6.38 5.24
N TYR A 338 -6.93 5.96 5.61
CA TYR A 338 -5.75 6.81 5.64
C TYR A 338 -4.75 6.33 4.57
N TYR A 339 -5.00 6.70 3.31
CA TYR A 339 -4.20 6.35 2.14
C TYR A 339 -2.72 6.70 2.33
N HIS A 340 -2.43 7.85 2.93
CA HIS A 340 -1.06 8.31 3.14
C HIS A 340 -0.36 7.68 4.34
N HIS A 341 -1.09 7.09 5.29
CA HIS A 341 -0.52 6.32 6.39
C HIS A 341 -0.43 4.82 6.09
N GLY A 342 -1.25 4.34 5.15
CA GLY A 342 -1.23 2.96 4.68
C GLY A 342 -2.14 2.03 5.48
N PHE A 343 -3.16 2.56 6.16
CA PHE A 343 -4.10 1.74 6.91
C PHE A 343 -5.53 2.29 6.89
N ASP A 344 -6.48 1.39 7.12
CA ASP A 344 -7.90 1.70 7.29
C ASP A 344 -8.34 1.29 8.69
N ILE A 345 -9.17 2.10 9.34
CA ILE A 345 -9.70 1.83 10.68
C ILE A 345 -11.21 1.67 10.58
N LEU A 346 -11.72 0.51 11.02
CA LEU A 346 -13.16 0.29 11.17
C LEU A 346 -13.63 0.97 12.44
N ILE A 347 -14.64 1.84 12.29
CA ILE A 347 -15.38 2.45 13.37
C ILE A 347 -16.70 1.70 13.50
N SER A 348 -16.92 1.03 14.64
CA SER A 348 -18.14 0.28 14.94
C SER A 348 -18.43 0.35 16.44
N GLN A 349 -19.47 -0.35 16.88
CA GLN A 349 -19.67 -0.57 18.31
C GLN A 349 -18.56 -1.43 18.90
N PRO A 350 -18.13 -1.16 20.15
CA PRO A 350 -17.14 -1.97 20.85
C PRO A 350 -17.46 -3.46 20.80
N THR A 351 -16.46 -4.25 20.40
CA THR A 351 -16.55 -5.71 20.32
C THR A 351 -15.59 -6.35 21.34
N GLN A 352 -15.79 -7.64 21.59
CA GLN A 352 -14.83 -8.42 22.38
C GLN A 352 -13.47 -8.44 21.67
N ILE A 353 -12.42 -8.11 22.43
CA ILE A 353 -11.04 -8.06 21.95
C ILE A 353 -10.45 -9.49 21.93
N SER A 354 -9.53 -9.75 21.00
CA SER A 354 -8.79 -11.01 20.95
C SER A 354 -8.10 -11.35 22.29
N PRO A 355 -8.02 -12.63 22.68
CA PRO A 355 -7.32 -13.04 23.89
C PRO A 355 -5.80 -12.76 23.83
N PRO A 356 -5.11 -12.69 24.98
CA PRO A 356 -3.65 -12.60 25.02
C PRO A 356 -2.96 -13.67 24.19
N SER A 357 -1.82 -13.32 23.61
CA SER A 357 -0.93 -14.32 23.06
C SER A 357 -0.45 -15.28 24.17
N PRO A 358 -0.48 -16.60 23.94
CA PRO A 358 -0.07 -17.60 24.93
C PRO A 358 1.37 -17.45 25.44
N THR A 359 2.23 -16.79 24.66
CA THR A 359 3.66 -16.67 24.93
C THR A 359 4.09 -15.26 25.35
N SER A 360 3.17 -14.30 25.41
CA SER A 360 3.48 -12.97 25.94
C SER A 360 3.92 -13.05 27.40
N GLU A 361 4.93 -12.27 27.78
CA GLU A 361 5.27 -12.08 29.19
C GLU A 361 4.07 -11.42 29.89
N ILE A 362 3.34 -12.20 30.69
CA ILE A 362 2.23 -11.69 31.51
C ILE A 362 2.80 -10.64 32.45
N GLN A 363 2.65 -9.35 32.12
CA GLN A 363 2.79 -8.32 33.14
C GLN A 363 1.63 -8.52 34.10
N ALA A 364 1.95 -8.91 35.34
CA ALA A 364 1.01 -9.28 36.41
C ALA A 364 0.13 -8.12 36.91
N THR A 365 -0.19 -7.14 36.06
CA THR A 365 -0.88 -5.89 36.43
C THR A 365 -2.27 -5.75 35.80
N GLU A 366 -2.65 -6.56 34.82
CA GLU A 366 -3.95 -6.42 34.15
C GLU A 366 -4.74 -7.75 34.20
N LEU A 367 -5.17 -8.13 35.41
CA LEU A 367 -6.38 -8.94 35.55
C LEU A 367 -7.55 -8.05 35.14
N HIS A 368 -7.81 -7.92 33.84
CA HIS A 368 -9.10 -7.39 33.40
C HIS A 368 -10.16 -8.37 33.88
N GLU A 369 -10.97 -7.94 34.84
CA GLU A 369 -12.28 -8.56 35.06
C GLU A 369 -12.94 -8.63 33.68
N GLU A 370 -13.46 -9.81 33.31
CA GLU A 370 -14.38 -9.96 32.18
C GLU A 370 -15.57 -9.04 32.48
N GLY A 371 -15.43 -7.76 32.13
CA GLY A 371 -16.50 -6.80 32.17
C GLY A 371 -17.47 -7.28 31.10
N GLU A 372 -18.63 -7.77 31.53
CA GLU A 372 -19.81 -7.80 30.68
C GLU A 372 -19.82 -6.50 29.89
N LEU A 373 -19.91 -6.58 28.56
CA LEU A 373 -20.12 -5.44 27.67
C LEU A 373 -21.47 -4.81 28.05
N SER A 374 -21.48 -4.07 29.16
CA SER A 374 -22.63 -3.40 29.71
C SER A 374 -23.12 -2.40 28.68
N ALA A 375 -24.45 -2.35 28.52
CA ALA A 375 -25.19 -1.58 27.52
C ALA A 375 -24.62 -0.17 27.29
N GLN A 376 -23.63 -0.07 26.41
CA GLN A 376 -23.12 1.21 25.93
C GLN A 376 -24.14 1.77 24.95
N PRO A 377 -24.37 3.09 24.96
CA PRO A 377 -25.32 3.68 24.02
C PRO A 377 -24.90 3.36 22.59
N LEU A 378 -25.88 3.02 21.73
CA LEU A 378 -25.70 2.64 20.32
C LEU A 378 -24.77 3.57 19.51
N ASN A 379 -24.67 4.84 19.93
CA ASN A 379 -23.87 5.89 19.31
C ASN A 379 -22.40 5.95 19.79
N HIS A 380 -22.01 5.13 20.77
CA HIS A 380 -20.62 5.06 21.21
C HIS A 380 -19.85 4.15 20.24
N LEU A 381 -19.29 4.78 19.20
CA LEU A 381 -18.46 4.09 18.23
C LEU A 381 -16.99 4.25 18.60
N THR A 382 -16.24 3.17 18.42
CA THR A 382 -14.80 3.11 18.68
C THR A 382 -14.08 2.42 17.52
N ALA A 383 -12.76 2.54 17.49
CA ALA A 383 -11.93 1.77 16.58
C ALA A 383 -11.95 0.30 17.01
N THR A 384 -12.48 -0.58 16.18
CA THR A 384 -12.59 -2.01 16.52
C THR A 384 -11.70 -2.90 15.68
N LYS A 385 -11.36 -2.47 14.46
CA LYS A 385 -10.48 -3.22 13.55
C LYS A 385 -9.57 -2.25 12.81
N ILE A 386 -8.34 -2.67 12.50
CA ILE A 386 -7.43 -1.91 11.65
C ILE A 386 -6.83 -2.81 10.59
N ILE A 387 -6.66 -2.30 9.37
CA ILE A 387 -6.12 -3.02 8.23
C ILE A 387 -4.86 -2.29 7.75
N PHE A 388 -3.70 -2.93 7.87
CA PHE A 388 -2.41 -2.42 7.40
C PHE A 388 -2.12 -2.92 5.98
N HIS A 389 -1.92 -2.00 5.05
CA HIS A 389 -1.71 -2.31 3.63
C HIS A 389 -0.22 -2.41 3.29
N GLY A 390 0.17 -3.49 2.62
CA GLY A 390 1.55 -3.76 2.21
C GLY A 390 2.00 -3.02 0.94
N ASN A 391 1.06 -2.51 0.14
CA ASN A 391 1.30 -1.84 -1.15
C ASN A 391 2.26 -2.61 -2.09
N ILE A 392 2.03 -3.91 -2.26
CA ILE A 392 2.95 -4.79 -3.00
C ILE A 392 2.70 -4.69 -4.51
N PRO A 393 3.72 -4.43 -5.36
CA PRO A 393 3.58 -4.52 -6.81
C PRO A 393 3.01 -5.88 -7.24
N GLY A 394 2.12 -5.88 -8.23
CA GLY A 394 1.42 -7.11 -8.67
C GLY A 394 0.19 -7.47 -7.83
N SER A 395 -0.08 -6.78 -6.72
CA SER A 395 -1.36 -6.90 -6.00
C SER A 395 -2.46 -6.05 -6.64
N TYR A 396 -3.71 -6.50 -6.52
CA TYR A 396 -4.89 -5.77 -7.02
C TYR A 396 -5.02 -4.35 -6.45
N GLN A 397 -4.73 -4.16 -5.16
CA GLN A 397 -4.82 -2.86 -4.48
C GLN A 397 -3.53 -2.03 -4.59
N PHE A 398 -2.60 -2.41 -5.46
CA PHE A 398 -1.32 -1.71 -5.59
C PHE A 398 -1.53 -0.22 -5.89
N ASN A 399 -0.81 0.60 -5.14
CA ASN A 399 -0.82 2.05 -5.16
C ASN A 399 -2.17 2.70 -4.78
N ARG A 400 -3.07 1.98 -4.10
CA ARG A 400 -4.23 2.59 -3.43
C ARG A 400 -3.80 3.24 -2.12
N HIS A 401 -3.05 2.49 -1.31
CA HIS A 401 -2.49 2.91 -0.03
C HIS A 401 -0.96 3.00 -0.14
N ARG A 402 -0.35 3.85 0.67
CA ARG A 402 1.06 3.75 1.00
C ARG A 402 1.32 2.41 1.70
N ARG A 403 2.53 1.88 1.58
CA ARG A 403 2.98 0.77 2.44
C ARG A 403 2.97 1.20 3.90
N SER A 404 2.31 0.39 4.73
CA SER A 404 2.40 0.43 6.19
C SER A 404 3.29 -0.72 6.67
N ARG A 405 4.34 -0.37 7.42
CA ARG A 405 5.25 -1.33 8.03
C ARG A 405 4.75 -1.65 9.43
N TRP A 406 4.77 -2.92 9.80
CA TRP A 406 4.32 -3.37 11.10
C TRP A 406 5.23 -4.45 11.70
N THR A 407 5.20 -4.58 13.02
CA THR A 407 5.76 -5.72 13.78
C THR A 407 4.74 -6.31 14.74
N LEU A 408 4.82 -7.61 14.98
CA LEU A 408 4.11 -8.32 16.04
C LEU A 408 5.09 -8.58 17.17
N ASP A 409 4.98 -7.79 18.24
CA ASP A 409 5.93 -7.80 19.37
C ASP A 409 5.45 -8.72 20.51
N HIS A 410 4.23 -9.27 20.40
CA HIS A 410 3.53 -10.07 21.41
C HIS A 410 3.52 -11.57 21.12
N VAL A 411 4.24 -12.03 20.09
CA VAL A 411 4.24 -13.46 19.68
C VAL A 411 5.66 -14.04 19.66
N PRO A 412 6.43 -13.95 20.77
CA PRO A 412 7.72 -14.60 20.83
C PRO A 412 7.54 -16.13 20.84
N SER A 413 8.42 -16.83 20.14
CA SER A 413 8.52 -18.30 20.21
C SER A 413 9.76 -18.70 21.02
N GLU A 414 9.83 -19.96 21.49
CA GLU A 414 11.00 -20.45 22.23
C GLU A 414 12.27 -20.35 21.39
N ILE A 415 12.13 -20.62 20.08
CA ILE A 415 13.22 -20.67 19.10
C ILE A 415 13.54 -19.28 18.55
N TYR A 416 12.51 -18.46 18.28
CA TYR A 416 12.65 -17.12 17.70
C TYR A 416 12.04 -16.05 18.61
N ARG A 417 12.91 -15.25 19.20
CA ARG A 417 12.52 -14.12 20.08
C ARG A 417 12.39 -12.79 19.36
N ASP A 418 12.91 -12.69 18.13
CA ASP A 418 12.77 -11.47 17.32
C ASP A 418 11.33 -11.30 16.84
N ALA A 419 10.82 -10.08 16.91
CA ALA A 419 9.48 -9.73 16.45
C ALA A 419 9.25 -10.13 14.99
N ILE A 420 8.03 -10.57 14.69
CA ILE A 420 7.61 -10.86 13.32
C ILE A 420 7.37 -9.53 12.62
N SER A 421 7.91 -9.33 11.42
CA SER A 421 7.76 -8.06 10.69
C SER A 421 7.09 -8.21 9.32
N SER A 422 6.56 -7.09 8.83
CA SER A 422 5.96 -6.98 7.49
C SER A 422 6.90 -7.26 6.31
N GLU A 423 8.20 -7.47 6.57
CA GLU A 423 9.23 -7.81 5.58
C GLU A 423 9.50 -9.31 5.48
N MET A 424 8.92 -10.12 6.36
CA MET A 424 9.06 -11.57 6.31
C MET A 424 8.09 -12.18 5.28
N LEU A 425 8.47 -13.32 4.70
CA LEU A 425 7.54 -14.11 3.90
C LEU A 425 6.52 -14.79 4.80
N PHE A 426 5.30 -14.96 4.29
CA PHE A 426 4.21 -15.54 5.08
C PHE A 426 4.51 -16.97 5.54
N GLY A 427 5.32 -17.74 4.81
CA GLY A 427 5.77 -19.07 5.25
C GLY A 427 6.50 -19.03 6.60
N ASP A 428 7.38 -18.04 6.79
CA ASP A 428 8.12 -17.86 8.05
C ASP A 428 7.20 -17.31 9.15
N ILE A 429 6.33 -16.36 8.80
CA ILE A 429 5.32 -15.78 9.71
C ILE A 429 4.41 -16.88 10.26
N SER A 430 3.77 -17.63 9.37
CA SER A 430 2.82 -18.69 9.71
C SER A 430 3.47 -19.82 10.51
N GLY A 431 4.72 -20.18 10.21
CA GLY A 431 5.48 -21.17 10.98
C GLY A 431 5.66 -20.76 12.44
N ARG A 432 6.04 -19.49 12.69
CA ARG A 432 6.20 -18.95 14.05
C ARG A 432 4.87 -18.80 14.78
N LEU A 433 3.84 -18.27 14.10
CA LEU A 433 2.52 -18.09 14.71
C LEU A 433 1.88 -19.43 15.08
N ARG A 434 2.08 -20.48 14.29
CA ARG A 434 1.65 -21.86 14.61
C ARG A 434 2.29 -22.37 15.89
N GLU A 435 3.58 -22.12 16.08
CA GLU A 435 4.28 -22.51 17.31
C GLU A 435 3.68 -21.79 18.53
N VAL A 436 3.45 -20.48 18.41
CA VAL A 436 2.90 -19.63 19.49
C VAL A 436 1.46 -20.00 19.85
N PHE A 437 0.58 -20.16 18.87
CA PHE A 437 -0.84 -20.42 19.09
C PHE A 437 -1.19 -21.91 19.20
N LYS A 438 -0.21 -22.81 19.23
CA LYS A 438 -0.45 -24.26 19.31
C LYS A 438 -1.34 -24.65 20.50
N SER A 439 -1.15 -24.02 21.66
CA SER A 439 -1.93 -24.29 22.87
C SER A 439 -3.34 -23.67 22.86
N TYR A 440 -3.65 -22.83 21.88
CA TYR A 440 -4.95 -22.18 21.75
C TYR A 440 -6.00 -23.14 21.19
N TYR A 441 -5.61 -24.03 20.29
CA TYR A 441 -6.51 -24.98 19.62
C TYR A 441 -6.69 -26.25 20.45
N GLN A 442 -7.91 -26.77 20.50
CA GLN A 442 -8.22 -27.98 21.27
C GLN A 442 -7.68 -29.25 20.59
N ASN A 443 -7.61 -29.23 19.26
CA ASN A 443 -7.14 -30.35 18.45
C ASN A 443 -6.50 -29.90 17.13
N GLU A 444 -5.71 -30.80 16.51
CA GLU A 444 -5.03 -30.53 15.24
C GLU A 444 -6.00 -30.29 14.06
N GLU A 445 -7.24 -30.77 14.16
CA GLU A 445 -8.25 -30.58 13.12
C GLU A 445 -8.80 -29.14 13.11
N GLU A 446 -9.05 -28.59 14.30
CA GLU A 446 -9.44 -27.20 14.54
C GLU A 446 -8.33 -26.24 14.11
N GLU A 447 -7.07 -26.52 14.51
CA GLU A 447 -5.91 -25.76 14.06
C GLU A 447 -5.85 -25.73 12.52
N ARG A 448 -6.00 -26.90 11.87
CA ARG A 448 -5.95 -26.99 10.41
C ARG A 448 -7.13 -26.27 9.74
N LEU A 449 -8.32 -26.28 10.35
CA LEU A 449 -9.51 -25.61 9.82
C LEU A 449 -9.39 -24.09 9.93
N GLN A 450 -9.00 -23.58 11.11
CA GLN A 450 -8.86 -22.15 11.36
C GLN A 450 -7.64 -21.54 10.68
N GLN A 451 -6.60 -22.32 10.37
CA GLN A 451 -5.41 -21.79 9.68
C GLN A 451 -5.36 -22.17 8.18
N ARG A 452 -6.47 -22.67 7.64
CA ARG A 452 -6.54 -23.01 6.22
C ARG A 452 -6.59 -21.74 5.38
N GLY A 453 -5.72 -21.67 4.37
CA GLY A 453 -5.77 -20.63 3.35
C GLY A 453 -7.12 -20.65 2.63
N MET A 454 -7.87 -19.55 2.71
CA MET A 454 -9.10 -19.34 1.97
C MET A 454 -8.81 -18.51 0.73
N ALA A 455 -9.02 -19.10 -0.46
CA ALA A 455 -8.77 -18.41 -1.71
C ALA A 455 -9.82 -17.31 -1.95
N LEU A 456 -9.34 -16.10 -2.20
CA LEU A 456 -10.13 -14.91 -2.53
C LEU A 456 -9.70 -14.42 -3.93
N ASN A 457 -10.67 -13.99 -4.74
CA ASN A 457 -10.40 -13.41 -6.06
C ASN A 457 -10.99 -12.00 -6.16
N ARG A 458 -10.12 -10.99 -6.11
CA ARG A 458 -10.49 -9.58 -6.22
C ARG A 458 -10.81 -9.11 -7.64
N GLY A 459 -10.50 -9.92 -8.66
CA GLY A 459 -10.61 -9.54 -10.07
C GLY A 459 -12.00 -9.70 -10.70
N TRP A 460 -12.98 -10.27 -10.00
CA TRP A 460 -14.29 -10.64 -10.57
C TRP A 460 -15.36 -9.54 -10.53
N GLY A 461 -15.01 -8.30 -10.20
CA GLY A 461 -15.92 -7.14 -10.33
C GLY A 461 -17.05 -7.05 -9.31
N ASP A 462 -17.42 -8.17 -8.68
CA ASP A 462 -18.34 -8.25 -7.52
C ASP A 462 -17.61 -8.19 -6.16
N SER A 463 -16.28 -8.07 -6.20
CA SER A 463 -15.46 -7.70 -5.05
C SER A 463 -15.13 -6.21 -5.15
N PRO A 464 -15.96 -5.30 -4.60
CA PRO A 464 -15.61 -3.88 -4.64
C PRO A 464 -14.35 -3.72 -3.80
N GLY A 465 -13.28 -3.21 -4.40
CA GLY A 465 -11.90 -3.22 -3.90
C GLY A 465 -11.62 -2.52 -2.57
N SER A 466 -12.65 -2.22 -1.77
CA SER A 466 -12.70 -1.71 -0.41
C SER A 466 -12.28 -2.76 0.64
N SER A 467 -11.78 -2.27 1.76
CA SER A 467 -11.31 -2.98 2.96
C SER A 467 -12.40 -3.82 3.66
N CYS A 468 -13.65 -3.72 3.21
CA CYS A 468 -14.83 -4.29 3.85
C CYS A 468 -15.04 -5.81 3.64
N GLU A 469 -14.39 -6.44 2.66
CA GLU A 469 -14.53 -7.89 2.41
C GLU A 469 -13.83 -8.78 3.45
N LEU A 470 -12.96 -8.22 4.30
CA LEU A 470 -12.30 -8.94 5.39
C LEU A 470 -13.23 -9.18 6.59
N LEU A 471 -14.51 -8.77 6.50
CA LEU A 471 -15.49 -8.80 7.60
C LEU A 471 -16.56 -9.90 7.49
N GLY A 472 -16.37 -10.95 6.67
CA GLY A 472 -17.44 -11.93 6.43
C GLY A 472 -17.06 -13.39 6.64
N GLY A 473 -17.39 -13.95 7.81
CA GLY A 473 -17.62 -15.39 7.98
C GLY A 473 -16.64 -16.19 8.86
N TRP A 474 -15.76 -15.54 9.63
CA TRP A 474 -14.82 -16.24 10.53
C TRP A 474 -15.26 -16.29 12.00
N GLU A 475 -16.17 -15.40 12.44
CA GLU A 475 -16.62 -15.33 13.85
C GLU A 475 -17.71 -16.38 14.17
N ASP A 476 -18.45 -16.89 13.17
CA ASP A 476 -19.47 -17.92 13.37
C ASP A 476 -18.98 -19.32 13.00
N GLY A 477 -18.49 -20.04 14.00
CA GLY A 477 -18.34 -21.49 13.94
C GLY A 477 -19.69 -22.21 13.96
N SER A 478 -20.54 -22.07 12.93
CA SER A 478 -21.62 -23.03 12.67
C SER A 478 -22.18 -22.86 11.24
N GLY A 479 -22.53 -23.99 10.63
CA GLY A 479 -22.49 -24.13 9.18
C GLY A 479 -23.57 -23.41 8.39
N LYS A 480 -23.20 -22.95 7.18
CA LYS A 480 -24.03 -23.05 5.96
C LYS A 480 -23.14 -22.87 4.73
N LYS A 481 -23.14 -23.88 3.85
CA LYS A 481 -22.42 -23.88 2.57
C LYS A 481 -23.22 -23.06 1.55
N SER A 482 -22.69 -21.95 1.05
CA SER A 482 -23.24 -21.23 -0.09
C SER A 482 -22.46 -21.59 -1.37
N LYS A 483 -23.17 -22.20 -2.34
CA LYS A 483 -22.71 -22.43 -3.72
C LYS A 483 -23.27 -21.31 -4.57
N PHE A 484 -22.45 -20.54 -5.29
CA PHE A 484 -22.95 -19.77 -6.43
C PHE A 484 -22.03 -19.78 -7.64
N VAL A 485 -22.70 -19.79 -8.79
CA VAL A 485 -22.24 -20.08 -10.15
C VAL A 485 -22.05 -18.77 -10.92
N ASN A 486 -21.09 -18.83 -11.84
CA ASN A 486 -20.56 -17.81 -12.73
C ASN A 486 -21.58 -17.13 -13.69
N ALA A 487 -21.35 -15.85 -14.03
CA ALA A 487 -21.73 -15.26 -15.32
C ALA A 487 -20.71 -14.16 -15.69
N GLY A 488 -20.09 -14.27 -16.87
CA GLY A 488 -18.83 -13.60 -17.20
C GLY A 488 -18.91 -12.21 -17.84
N SER A 489 -17.74 -11.56 -17.94
CA SER A 489 -17.50 -10.41 -18.81
C SER A 489 -15.99 -10.13 -18.98
N GLY A 490 -15.55 -10.04 -20.25
CA GLY A 490 -14.53 -9.07 -20.71
C GLY A 490 -13.06 -9.33 -20.39
N ILE A 491 -12.38 -10.10 -21.25
CA ILE A 491 -10.92 -10.30 -21.25
C ILE A 491 -10.21 -8.99 -21.63
N VAL A 492 -9.43 -8.45 -20.70
CA VAL A 492 -8.28 -7.57 -20.98
C VAL A 492 -7.04 -8.46 -20.86
N GLU A 493 -6.25 -8.59 -21.93
CA GLU A 493 -4.96 -9.30 -21.90
C GLU A 493 -3.97 -8.55 -21.00
N GLY A 494 -4.00 -8.91 -19.72
CA GLY A 494 -3.05 -8.57 -18.67
C GLY A 494 -3.18 -9.66 -17.61
N ASP A 495 -2.07 -10.36 -17.35
CA ASP A 495 -1.91 -11.55 -16.51
C ASP A 495 -3.07 -11.85 -15.54
N GLY A 496 -3.81 -12.93 -15.78
CA GLY A 496 -5.06 -13.32 -15.09
C GLY A 496 -4.89 -13.71 -13.61
N ASN A 497 -3.86 -13.21 -12.94
CA ASN A 497 -3.44 -13.59 -11.59
C ASN A 497 -3.42 -12.46 -10.56
N VAL A 498 -3.53 -11.19 -10.97
CA VAL A 498 -3.35 -10.01 -10.09
C VAL A 498 -4.37 -9.92 -8.94
N GLY A 499 -5.50 -10.62 -9.05
CA GLY A 499 -6.58 -10.63 -8.05
C GLY A 499 -6.59 -11.82 -7.08
N HIS A 500 -5.77 -12.84 -7.30
CA HIS A 500 -5.83 -14.08 -6.52
C HIS A 500 -4.95 -14.00 -5.26
N VAL A 501 -5.59 -14.05 -4.09
CA VAL A 501 -4.94 -14.02 -2.78
C VAL A 501 -5.48 -15.13 -1.88
N GLU A 502 -4.73 -15.47 -0.84
CA GLU A 502 -5.16 -16.41 0.20
C GLU A 502 -5.28 -15.68 1.53
N LEU A 503 -6.38 -15.91 2.24
CA LEU A 503 -6.60 -15.39 3.58
C LEU A 503 -6.24 -16.47 4.61
N PHE A 504 -5.48 -16.07 5.63
CA PHE A 504 -5.11 -16.92 6.76
C PHE A 504 -5.41 -16.17 8.05
N GLY A 505 -6.04 -16.82 9.01
CA GLY A 505 -6.34 -16.21 10.30
C GLY A 505 -5.65 -16.90 11.46
N PHE A 506 -5.37 -16.09 12.47
CA PHE A 506 -4.89 -16.44 13.80
C PHE A 506 -5.72 -15.62 14.81
N PRO A 507 -5.71 -15.95 16.11
CA PRO A 507 -6.43 -15.15 17.10
C PRO A 507 -6.07 -13.66 16.99
N GLY A 508 -7.07 -12.82 16.70
CA GLY A 508 -6.93 -11.37 16.52
C GLY A 508 -6.22 -10.90 15.25
N LEU A 509 -5.86 -11.79 14.32
CA LEU A 509 -5.06 -11.47 13.13
C LEU A 509 -5.61 -12.14 11.87
N ILE A 510 -5.75 -11.39 10.77
CA ILE A 510 -5.99 -11.95 9.43
C ILE A 510 -4.91 -11.45 8.48
N PHE A 511 -4.28 -12.38 7.77
CA PHE A 511 -3.28 -12.12 6.75
C PHE A 511 -3.87 -12.36 5.37
N GLU A 512 -3.75 -11.35 4.51
CA GLU A 512 -3.95 -11.51 3.07
C GLU A 512 -2.60 -11.73 2.41
N VAL A 513 -2.46 -12.83 1.68
CA VAL A 513 -1.18 -13.32 1.17
C VAL A 513 -1.26 -13.52 -0.34
N LEU A 514 -0.29 -12.96 -1.05
CA LEU A 514 -0.13 -13.12 -2.48
C LEU A 514 0.47 -14.50 -2.81
N LYS A 515 0.37 -14.92 -4.08
CA LYS A 515 0.93 -16.20 -4.56
C LYS A 515 2.44 -16.36 -4.34
N ASN A 516 3.17 -15.25 -4.29
CA ASN A 516 4.61 -15.24 -4.01
C ASN A 516 4.93 -15.28 -2.50
N GLY A 517 3.93 -15.41 -1.63
CA GLY A 517 4.08 -15.48 -0.18
C GLY A 517 4.27 -14.11 0.50
N ALA A 518 4.21 -13.00 -0.23
CA ALA A 518 4.22 -11.67 0.36
C ALA A 518 2.86 -11.35 1.00
N VAL A 519 2.88 -10.76 2.20
CA VAL A 519 1.66 -10.28 2.87
C VAL A 519 1.22 -8.97 2.22
N SER A 520 0.04 -8.96 1.59
CA SER A 520 -0.55 -7.76 0.98
C SER A 520 -1.32 -6.91 2.00
N ALA A 521 -1.93 -7.54 3.00
CA ALA A 521 -2.60 -6.84 4.09
C ALA A 521 -2.56 -7.64 5.40
N LEU A 522 -2.56 -6.94 6.53
CA LEU A 522 -2.75 -7.49 7.87
C LEU A 522 -3.92 -6.79 8.54
N THR A 523 -4.94 -7.53 8.95
CA THR A 523 -6.03 -7.06 9.79
C THR A 523 -5.77 -7.43 11.23
N VAL A 524 -5.94 -6.47 12.15
CA VAL A 524 -5.92 -6.68 13.60
C VAL A 524 -7.27 -6.28 14.17
N TYR A 525 -7.84 -7.13 15.03
CA TYR A 525 -9.17 -6.97 15.60
C TYR A 525 -9.28 -7.57 17.01
#